data_AF-A0A3D1U0I6-F1
#
_entry.id   AF-A0A3D1U0I6-F1
#
_cell.length_a   1.000
_cell.length_b   1.000
_cell.length_c   1.000
_cell.angle_alpha   90.00
_cell.angle_beta   90.00
_cell.angle_gamma   90.00
#
_symmetry.space_group_name_H-M   'P 1'
#
loop_
_entity.id
_entity.type
_entity.pdbx_description
1 polymer ?
#
loop_
_entity_poly.entity_id
_entity_poly.type
_entity_poly.pdbx_seq_one_letter_code
_entity_poly.pdbx_strand_id
1 'polypeptide(L)'
;GSASIFGLDCHRQAVEVKRHVGYIPGELPQFGGLRGSEIVAYMAGLRGGVDEKRVAQICERFSLDLGQRFREYSRGNKQKLAIVLGFMHRPRLLLLDEPTGGLDPLNQQEFYDLCQEARNDGATLFLSSHILSEVERISDHVAILRAGRLVKTMTLHELHEIRFHQVEIELAGEPPTGAVREAAGVEQVEVDGHTVRAIVRGSFDPLMKVLAGSEILNLSSHEPNLEEVFLTYYRDSPSAAASDPETEGTRV
;
A
#
# COMPACT_ATOMS: atom_id res chain seq x y z
N GLY A 1 -6.73 5.96 -23.14
CA GLY A 1 -7.37 5.10 -22.13
C GLY A 1 -8.74 5.63 -21.79
N SER A 2 -9.55 4.87 -21.06
CA SER A 2 -10.87 5.29 -20.56
C SER A 2 -11.03 4.82 -19.12
N ALA A 3 -11.83 5.53 -18.33
CA ALA A 3 -12.16 5.16 -16.97
C ALA A 3 -13.64 5.46 -16.70
N SER A 4 -14.29 4.57 -15.94
CA SER A 4 -15.68 4.74 -15.52
C SER A 4 -15.84 4.47 -14.03
N ILE A 5 -16.58 5.34 -13.35
CA ILE A 5 -16.92 5.20 -11.93
C ILE A 5 -18.44 5.18 -11.82
N PHE A 6 -19.01 4.14 -11.20
CA PHE A 6 -20.46 3.94 -11.10
C PHE A 6 -21.19 3.98 -12.46
N GLY A 7 -20.52 3.51 -13.53
CA GLY A 7 -21.05 3.53 -14.90
C GLY A 7 -20.98 4.90 -15.59
N LEU A 8 -20.39 5.92 -14.95
CA LEU A 8 -20.22 7.26 -15.50
C LEU A 8 -18.81 7.42 -16.08
N ASP A 9 -18.69 8.07 -17.23
CA ASP A 9 -17.40 8.38 -17.85
C ASP A 9 -16.66 9.47 -17.04
N CYS A 10 -15.43 9.18 -16.61
CA CYS A 10 -14.67 10.07 -15.74
C CYS A 10 -14.27 11.41 -16.38
N HIS A 11 -14.24 11.49 -17.72
CA HIS A 11 -13.92 12.73 -18.44
C HIS A 11 -15.17 13.52 -18.79
N ARG A 12 -16.16 12.86 -19.41
CA ARG A 12 -17.38 13.51 -19.92
C ARG A 12 -18.36 13.86 -18.81
N GLN A 13 -18.36 13.09 -17.72
CA GLN A 13 -19.30 13.23 -16.60
C GLN A 13 -18.57 13.55 -15.29
N ALA A 14 -17.41 14.21 -15.38
CA ALA A 14 -16.51 14.45 -14.26
C ALA A 14 -17.16 15.10 -13.03
N VAL A 15 -18.07 16.05 -13.21
CA VAL A 15 -18.77 16.72 -12.09
C VAL A 15 -19.64 15.74 -11.32
N GLU A 16 -20.40 14.90 -12.03
CA GLU A 16 -21.27 13.91 -11.42
C GLU A 16 -20.45 12.82 -10.73
N VAL A 17 -19.39 12.32 -11.39
CA VAL A 17 -18.43 11.39 -10.77
C VAL A 17 -17.87 11.97 -9.47
N LYS A 18 -17.38 13.21 -9.50
CA LYS A 18 -16.77 13.85 -8.33
C LYS A 18 -17.75 13.91 -7.16
N ARG A 19 -19.06 14.12 -7.37
CA ARG A 19 -20.05 14.15 -6.27
C ARG A 19 -20.07 12.87 -5.43
N HIS A 20 -19.80 11.72 -6.06
CA HIS A 20 -19.79 10.41 -5.39
C HIS A 20 -18.40 10.03 -4.86
N VAL A 21 -17.36 10.81 -5.19
CA VAL A 21 -15.96 10.49 -4.89
C VAL A 21 -15.39 11.44 -3.83
N GLY A 22 -14.87 10.85 -2.75
CA GLY A 22 -13.96 11.51 -1.82
C GLY A 22 -12.52 11.21 -2.24
N TYR A 23 -11.65 12.21 -2.11
CA TYR A 23 -10.24 12.07 -2.49
C TYR A 23 -9.37 12.64 -1.38
N ILE A 24 -8.41 11.82 -0.92
CA ILE A 24 -7.35 12.22 -0.03
C ILE A 24 -6.05 12.13 -0.83
N PRO A 25 -5.49 13.27 -1.27
CA PRO A 25 -4.21 13.27 -1.98
C PRO A 25 -3.04 13.03 -1.01
N GLY A 26 -1.92 12.53 -1.53
CA GLY A 26 -0.68 12.45 -0.76
C GLY A 26 -0.16 13.82 -0.32
N GLU A 27 -0.49 14.88 -1.08
CA GLU A 27 -0.26 16.27 -0.68
C GLU A 27 -1.47 17.16 -1.01
N LEU A 28 -1.92 17.95 -0.04
CA LEU A 28 -2.99 18.93 -0.26
C LEU A 28 -2.52 20.09 -1.14
N PRO A 29 -3.41 20.64 -1.99
CA PRO A 29 -3.16 21.92 -2.64
C PRO A 29 -2.97 23.03 -1.60
N GLN A 30 -2.21 24.05 -1.97
CA GLN A 30 -1.95 25.18 -1.08
C GLN A 30 -3.20 26.07 -0.99
N PHE A 31 -3.81 26.13 0.20
CA PHE A 31 -4.94 27.03 0.48
C PHE A 31 -4.50 28.41 1.01
N GLY A 32 -3.20 28.69 1.04
CA GLY A 32 -2.64 29.99 1.37
C GLY A 32 -3.01 30.47 2.78
N GLY A 33 -3.65 31.65 2.85
CA GLY A 33 -3.99 32.32 4.11
C GLY A 33 -5.32 31.89 4.76
N LEU A 34 -6.09 31.00 4.11
CA LEU A 34 -7.38 30.54 4.61
C LEU A 34 -7.23 29.74 5.91
N ARG A 35 -8.22 29.84 6.79
CA ARG A 35 -8.37 28.99 7.98
C ARG A 35 -8.93 27.63 7.59
N GLY A 36 -8.65 26.62 8.41
CA GLY A 36 -9.22 25.27 8.22
C GLY A 36 -10.74 25.30 8.07
N SER A 37 -11.43 26.10 8.89
CA SER A 37 -12.89 26.27 8.83
C SER A 37 -13.37 26.88 7.52
N GLU A 38 -12.64 27.87 6.99
CA GLU A 38 -12.95 28.51 5.70
C GLU A 38 -12.76 27.52 4.54
N ILE A 39 -11.73 26.68 4.60
CA ILE A 39 -11.46 25.64 3.60
C ILE A 39 -12.57 24.58 3.63
N VAL A 40 -12.95 24.10 4.82
CA VAL A 40 -14.04 23.14 4.97
C VAL A 40 -15.35 23.72 4.45
N ALA A 41 -15.70 24.95 4.84
CA ALA A 41 -16.92 25.62 4.37
C ALA A 41 -16.92 25.81 2.84
N TYR A 42 -15.80 26.21 2.26
CA TYR A 42 -15.65 26.36 0.81
C TYR A 42 -15.87 25.04 0.09
N MET A 43 -15.18 23.97 0.52
CA MET A 43 -15.30 22.65 -0.08
C MET A 43 -16.70 22.05 0.12
N ALA A 44 -17.31 22.25 1.29
CA ALA A 44 -18.69 21.84 1.55
C ALA A 44 -19.69 22.55 0.62
N GLY A 45 -19.51 23.85 0.38
CA GLY A 45 -20.32 24.62 -0.56
C GLY A 45 -20.25 24.07 -1.99
N LEU A 46 -19.06 23.68 -2.46
CA LEU A 46 -18.88 23.06 -3.78
C LEU A 46 -19.58 21.69 -3.90
N ARG A 47 -19.86 21.02 -2.77
CA ARG A 47 -20.61 19.76 -2.71
C ARG A 47 -22.11 19.93 -2.59
N GLY A 48 -22.62 21.16 -2.47
CA GLY A 48 -24.03 21.42 -2.20
C GLY A 48 -24.41 21.31 -0.72
N GLY A 49 -23.43 21.38 0.18
CA GLY A 49 -23.60 21.23 1.62
C GLY A 49 -23.07 19.89 2.14
N VAL A 50 -22.74 19.86 3.43
CA VAL A 50 -22.35 18.65 4.17
C VAL A 50 -22.95 18.71 5.57
N ASP A 51 -23.01 17.57 6.25
CA ASP A 51 -23.44 17.52 7.65
C ASP A 51 -22.34 18.10 8.56
N GLU A 52 -22.61 19.26 9.16
CA GLU A 52 -21.67 19.92 10.08
C GLU A 52 -21.33 19.05 11.30
N LYS A 53 -22.25 18.18 11.73
CA LYS A 53 -21.97 17.25 12.83
C LYS A 53 -20.94 16.20 12.42
N ARG A 54 -21.00 15.71 11.18
CA ARG A 54 -20.00 14.78 10.63
C ARG A 54 -18.61 15.44 10.58
N VAL A 55 -18.54 16.68 10.13
CA VAL A 55 -17.28 17.46 10.12
C VAL A 55 -16.72 17.58 11.54
N ALA A 56 -17.55 18.01 12.50
CA ALA A 56 -17.13 18.19 13.89
C ALA A 56 -16.64 16.88 14.52
N GLN A 57 -17.36 15.77 14.31
CA GLN A 57 -16.98 14.43 14.78
C GLN A 57 -15.61 14.01 14.26
N ILE A 58 -15.35 14.17 12.96
CA ILE A 58 -14.04 13.82 12.39
C ILE A 58 -12.95 14.74 12.97
N CYS A 59 -13.20 16.05 13.07
CA CYS A 59 -12.22 16.97 13.66
C CYS A 59 -11.89 16.64 15.12
N GLU A 60 -12.89 16.24 15.92
CA GLU A 60 -12.71 15.81 17.30
C GLU A 60 -11.82 14.56 17.40
N ARG A 61 -12.11 13.52 16.60
CA ARG A 61 -11.30 12.28 16.57
C ARG A 61 -9.83 12.54 16.26
N PHE A 62 -9.56 13.43 15.31
CA PHE A 62 -8.18 13.76 14.93
C PHE A 62 -7.55 14.89 15.75
N SER A 63 -8.28 15.45 16.74
CA SER A 63 -7.87 16.63 17.50
C SER A 63 -7.42 17.80 16.59
N LEU A 64 -8.18 18.06 15.53
CA LEU A 64 -7.87 19.08 14.52
C LEU A 64 -8.53 20.42 14.86
N ASP A 65 -7.71 21.45 15.07
CA ASP A 65 -8.18 22.82 15.25
C ASP A 65 -8.38 23.52 13.89
N LEU A 66 -9.64 23.65 13.46
CA LEU A 66 -10.02 24.37 12.24
C LEU A 66 -9.86 25.90 12.32
N GLY A 67 -9.57 26.45 13.51
CA GLY A 67 -9.37 27.88 13.71
C GLY A 67 -8.05 28.40 13.14
N GLN A 68 -7.01 27.57 13.00
CA GLN A 68 -5.69 28.02 12.54
C GLN A 68 -5.66 28.24 11.02
N ARG A 69 -4.71 29.05 10.55
CA ARG A 69 -4.50 29.22 9.10
C ARG A 69 -3.79 28.00 8.53
N PHE A 70 -4.12 27.63 7.29
CA PHE A 70 -3.54 26.48 6.61
C PHE A 70 -2.01 26.52 6.55
N ARG A 71 -1.43 27.70 6.35
CA ARG A 71 0.04 27.90 6.36
C ARG A 71 0.68 27.58 7.73
N GLU A 72 -0.08 27.66 8.81
CA GLU A 72 0.38 27.41 10.19
C GLU A 72 0.27 25.92 10.55
N TYR A 73 -0.47 25.13 9.77
CA TYR A 73 -0.57 23.69 10.01
C TYR A 73 0.74 22.95 9.79
N SER A 74 1.05 22.07 10.74
CA SER A 74 2.02 21.01 10.55
C SER A 74 1.62 20.09 9.40
N ARG A 75 2.57 19.30 8.87
CA ARG A 75 2.28 18.28 7.86
C ARG A 75 1.14 17.34 8.30
N GLY A 76 1.18 16.88 9.55
CA GLY A 76 0.13 16.03 10.12
C GLY A 76 -1.24 16.72 10.18
N ASN A 77 -1.32 18.00 10.57
CA ASN A 77 -2.60 18.72 10.58
C ASN A 77 -3.14 18.99 9.17
N LYS A 78 -2.26 19.18 8.18
CA LYS A 78 -2.68 19.22 6.77
C LYS A 78 -3.25 17.87 6.33
N GLN A 79 -2.62 16.76 6.73
CA GLN A 79 -3.15 15.43 6.43
C GLN A 79 -4.50 15.17 7.11
N LYS A 80 -4.66 15.55 8.37
CA LYS A 80 -5.95 15.49 9.09
C LYS A 80 -7.02 16.32 8.40
N LEU A 81 -6.69 17.52 7.93
CA LEU A 81 -7.61 18.33 7.13
C LEU A 81 -7.99 17.60 5.82
N ALA A 82 -7.03 16.96 5.14
CA ALA A 82 -7.31 16.18 3.94
C ALA A 82 -8.32 15.07 4.21
N ILE A 83 -8.16 14.38 5.34
CA ILE A 83 -9.10 13.35 5.80
C ILE A 83 -10.50 13.94 6.03
N VAL A 84 -10.61 15.06 6.74
CA VAL A 84 -11.92 15.74 6.91
C VAL A 84 -12.55 16.05 5.55
N LEU A 85 -11.81 16.64 4.62
CA LEU A 85 -12.32 17.02 3.30
C LEU A 85 -12.72 15.81 2.44
N GLY A 86 -12.03 14.68 2.57
CA GLY A 86 -12.33 13.45 1.85
C GLY A 86 -13.58 12.73 2.36
N PHE A 87 -13.82 12.75 3.67
CA PHE A 87 -14.88 11.98 4.33
C PHE A 87 -16.15 12.78 4.67
N MET A 88 -16.10 14.11 4.70
CA MET A 88 -17.19 14.96 5.21
C MET A 88 -18.53 14.81 4.47
N HIS A 89 -18.52 14.44 3.18
CA HIS A 89 -19.73 14.31 2.35
C HIS A 89 -20.22 12.87 2.17
N ARG A 90 -19.72 11.91 2.96
CA ARG A 90 -20.09 10.47 2.89
C ARG A 90 -20.05 9.92 1.44
N PRO A 91 -18.87 9.94 0.79
CA PRO A 91 -18.73 9.45 -0.57
C PRO A 91 -19.00 7.94 -0.69
N ARG A 92 -19.44 7.52 -1.88
CA ARG A 92 -19.60 6.10 -2.24
C ARG A 92 -18.27 5.44 -2.64
N LEU A 93 -17.30 6.26 -3.07
CA LEU A 93 -15.94 5.84 -3.39
C LEU A 93 -14.93 6.79 -2.73
N LEU A 94 -13.99 6.25 -1.97
CA LEU A 94 -12.84 6.95 -1.42
C LEU A 94 -11.59 6.58 -2.21
N LEU A 95 -10.96 7.56 -2.84
CA LEU A 95 -9.63 7.43 -3.43
C LEU A 95 -8.61 7.96 -2.41
N LEU A 96 -7.71 7.10 -1.98
CA LEU A 96 -6.78 7.34 -0.88
C LEU A 96 -5.36 7.21 -1.42
N ASP A 97 -4.63 8.30 -1.50
CA ASP A 97 -3.25 8.33 -1.98
C ASP A 97 -2.31 8.61 -0.81
N GLU A 98 -1.59 7.59 -0.34
CA GLU A 98 -0.67 7.66 0.81
C GLU A 98 -1.29 8.35 2.04
N PRO A 99 -2.51 7.95 2.47
CA PRO A 99 -3.36 8.77 3.32
C PRO A 99 -2.88 8.90 4.78
N THR A 100 -1.99 8.03 5.21
CA THR A 100 -1.41 7.98 6.56
C THR A 100 -0.10 8.78 6.67
N GLY A 101 0.42 9.27 5.54
CA GLY A 101 1.70 9.96 5.46
C GLY A 101 1.75 11.21 6.36
N GLY A 102 2.55 11.15 7.42
CA GLY A 102 2.70 12.25 8.38
C GLY A 102 1.70 12.27 9.53
N LEU A 103 0.87 11.23 9.68
CA LEU A 103 0.13 10.97 10.92
C LEU A 103 0.99 10.20 11.92
N ASP A 104 0.80 10.48 13.21
CA ASP A 104 1.32 9.63 14.28
C ASP A 104 0.51 8.33 14.41
N PRO A 105 1.02 7.29 15.12
CA PRO A 105 0.36 5.99 15.20
C PRO A 105 -1.07 6.02 15.74
N LEU A 106 -1.39 6.96 16.64
CA LEU A 106 -2.74 7.08 17.20
C LEU A 106 -3.71 7.61 16.14
N ASN A 107 -3.31 8.66 15.42
CA ASN A 107 -4.11 9.21 14.32
C ASN A 107 -4.20 8.25 13.12
N GLN A 108 -3.19 7.40 12.88
CA GLN A 108 -3.31 6.31 11.90
C GLN A 108 -4.40 5.32 12.31
N GLN A 109 -4.48 4.94 13.59
CA GLN A 109 -5.54 4.06 14.07
C GLN A 109 -6.93 4.66 13.87
N GLU A 110 -7.12 5.94 14.21
CA GLU A 110 -8.38 6.64 13.96
C GLU A 110 -8.75 6.70 12.48
N PHE A 111 -7.75 6.84 11.60
CA PHE A 111 -7.96 6.78 10.15
C PHE A 111 -8.43 5.39 9.69
N TYR A 112 -7.83 4.31 10.21
CA TYR A 112 -8.27 2.95 9.89
C TYR A 112 -9.70 2.69 10.38
N ASP A 113 -10.04 3.15 11.58
CA ASP A 113 -11.38 3.00 12.14
C ASP A 113 -12.41 3.77 11.28
N LEU A 114 -12.07 5.00 10.85
CA LEU A 114 -12.92 5.78 9.93
C LEU A 114 -13.09 5.11 8.55
N CYS A 115 -12.03 4.48 8.04
CA CYS A 115 -12.10 3.68 6.82
C CYS A 115 -13.04 2.48 6.99
N GLN A 116 -12.93 1.77 8.11
CA GLN A 116 -13.79 0.61 8.40
C GLN A 116 -15.25 1.02 8.55
N GLU A 117 -15.54 2.15 9.20
CA GLU A 117 -16.89 2.72 9.26
C GLU A 117 -17.44 3.03 7.87
N ALA A 118 -16.66 3.70 7.02
CA ALA A 118 -17.09 4.01 5.66
C ALA A 118 -17.36 2.75 4.84
N ARG A 119 -16.55 1.70 5.00
CA ARG A 119 -16.79 0.37 4.39
C ARG A 119 -18.09 -0.25 4.89
N ASN A 120 -18.34 -0.21 6.20
CA ASN A 120 -19.57 -0.73 6.81
C ASN A 120 -20.82 0.02 6.32
N ASP A 121 -20.67 1.31 6.02
CA ASP A 121 -21.70 2.15 5.40
C ASP A 121 -21.86 1.90 3.87
N GLY A 122 -21.09 0.98 3.30
CA GLY A 122 -21.16 0.55 1.90
C GLY A 122 -20.26 1.33 0.93
N ALA A 123 -19.32 2.14 1.42
CA ALA A 123 -18.35 2.81 0.56
C ALA A 123 -17.28 1.86 0.05
N THR A 124 -16.85 2.05 -1.20
CA THR A 124 -15.65 1.40 -1.76
C THR A 124 -14.43 2.25 -1.45
N LEU A 125 -13.33 1.61 -1.02
CA LEU A 125 -12.04 2.27 -0.79
C LEU A 125 -11.06 1.79 -1.86
N PHE A 126 -10.37 2.74 -2.49
CA PHE A 126 -9.25 2.48 -3.39
C PHE A 126 -8.02 3.16 -2.80
N LEU A 127 -7.11 2.34 -2.28
CA LEU A 127 -5.92 2.79 -1.57
C LEU A 127 -4.67 2.57 -2.42
N SER A 128 -3.87 3.62 -2.55
CA SER A 128 -2.47 3.55 -2.91
C SER A 128 -1.64 3.71 -1.64
N SER A 129 -0.85 2.70 -1.31
CA SER A 129 0.09 2.73 -0.19
C SER A 129 1.29 1.86 -0.53
N HIS A 130 2.48 2.34 -0.17
CA HIS A 130 3.70 1.52 -0.17
C HIS A 130 3.91 0.78 1.16
N ILE A 131 3.05 1.02 2.16
CA ILE A 131 3.12 0.41 3.49
C ILE A 131 2.16 -0.76 3.52
N LEU A 132 2.69 -1.97 3.44
CA LEU A 132 1.87 -3.17 3.32
C LEU A 132 1.00 -3.47 4.54
N SER A 133 1.41 -3.05 5.74
CA SER A 133 0.57 -3.16 6.93
C SER A 133 -0.70 -2.29 6.86
N GLU A 134 -0.73 -1.25 6.02
CA GLU A 134 -1.96 -0.49 5.74
C GLU A 134 -2.88 -1.24 4.79
N VAL A 135 -2.27 -1.85 3.77
CA VAL A 135 -2.98 -2.68 2.79
C VAL A 135 -3.67 -3.84 3.49
N GLU A 136 -2.97 -4.52 4.42
CA GLU A 136 -3.52 -5.61 5.24
C GLU A 136 -4.71 -5.18 6.10
N ARG A 137 -4.69 -3.95 6.63
CA ARG A 137 -5.74 -3.45 7.54
C ARG A 137 -6.99 -2.97 6.80
N ILE A 138 -6.85 -2.40 5.60
CA ILE A 138 -7.95 -1.69 4.93
C ILE A 138 -8.52 -2.48 3.75
N SER A 139 -7.70 -3.26 3.04
CA SER A 139 -8.03 -3.78 1.72
C SER A 139 -8.38 -5.26 1.74
N ASP A 140 -9.33 -5.70 0.91
CA ASP A 140 -9.59 -7.14 0.72
C ASP A 140 -8.78 -7.71 -0.46
N HIS A 141 -8.42 -6.83 -1.40
CA HIS A 141 -7.69 -7.14 -2.63
C HIS A 141 -6.47 -6.23 -2.77
N VAL A 142 -5.41 -6.78 -3.37
CA VAL A 142 -4.16 -6.10 -3.64
C VAL A 142 -3.84 -6.18 -5.13
N ALA A 143 -3.38 -5.05 -5.67
CA ALA A 143 -2.89 -4.92 -7.03
C ALA A 143 -1.42 -4.49 -6.99
N ILE A 144 -0.53 -5.30 -7.57
CA ILE A 144 0.90 -5.00 -7.66
C ILE A 144 1.16 -4.34 -9.00
N LEU A 145 1.59 -3.08 -8.97
CA LEU A 145 2.03 -2.34 -10.15
C LEU A 145 3.56 -2.28 -10.21
N ARG A 146 4.13 -2.51 -11.40
CA ARG A 146 5.57 -2.34 -11.67
C ARG A 146 5.77 -1.70 -13.04
N ALA A 147 6.61 -0.67 -13.10
CA ALA A 147 6.91 0.05 -14.34
C ALA A 147 5.65 0.47 -15.13
N GLY A 148 4.62 0.94 -14.42
CA GLY A 148 3.35 1.35 -15.02
C GLY A 148 2.45 0.22 -15.52
N ARG A 149 2.76 -1.05 -15.22
CA ARG A 149 1.96 -2.22 -15.60
C ARG A 149 1.47 -2.96 -14.37
N LEU A 150 0.22 -3.41 -14.44
CA LEU A 150 -0.36 -4.31 -13.45
C LEU A 150 0.28 -5.69 -13.62
N VAL A 151 1.09 -6.10 -12.64
CA VAL A 151 1.80 -7.38 -12.67
C VAL A 151 0.91 -8.49 -12.13
N LYS A 152 0.19 -8.21 -11.04
CA LYS A 152 -0.61 -9.21 -10.34
C LYS A 152 -1.74 -8.56 -9.56
N THR A 153 -2.86 -9.28 -9.48
CA THR A 153 -3.98 -8.98 -8.61
C THR A 153 -4.33 -10.23 -7.81
N MET A 154 -4.57 -10.09 -6.51
CA MET A 154 -4.97 -11.19 -5.64
C MET A 154 -5.72 -10.66 -4.43
N THR A 155 -6.40 -11.53 -3.71
CA THR A 155 -6.94 -11.27 -2.37
C THR A 155 -5.82 -11.27 -1.34
N LEU A 156 -6.02 -10.60 -0.20
CA LEU A 156 -5.10 -10.75 0.94
C LEU A 156 -5.00 -12.22 1.41
N HIS A 157 -6.08 -12.97 1.31
CA HIS A 157 -6.08 -14.39 1.67
C HIS A 157 -5.11 -15.19 0.80
N GLU A 158 -5.20 -15.04 -0.53
CA GLU A 158 -4.25 -15.65 -1.47
C GLU A 158 -2.81 -15.21 -1.21
N LEU A 159 -2.60 -13.97 -0.78
CA LEU A 159 -1.27 -13.44 -0.45
C LEU A 159 -0.71 -14.08 0.84
N HIS A 160 -1.55 -14.32 1.86
CA HIS A 160 -1.19 -15.04 3.08
C HIS A 160 -1.01 -16.57 2.88
N GLU A 161 -1.70 -17.15 1.90
CA GLU A 161 -1.56 -18.59 1.58
C GLU A 161 -0.25 -18.91 0.86
N ILE A 162 0.54 -17.91 0.48
CA ILE A 162 1.89 -18.09 -0.02
C ILE A 162 2.79 -18.52 1.16
N ARG A 163 2.71 -19.81 1.47
CA ARG A 163 3.46 -20.51 2.52
C ARG A 163 4.84 -20.88 2.00
N PHE A 164 5.81 -20.02 2.24
CA PHE A 164 7.22 -20.40 2.21
C PHE A 164 7.89 -19.94 3.49
N HIS A 165 9.06 -20.48 3.81
CA HIS A 165 9.88 -20.04 4.93
C HIS A 165 11.15 -19.44 4.39
N GLN A 166 11.54 -18.28 4.90
CA GLN A 166 12.91 -17.80 4.73
C GLN A 166 13.74 -18.42 5.84
N VAL A 167 14.83 -19.06 5.44
CA VAL A 167 15.71 -19.78 6.35
C VAL A 167 17.10 -19.22 6.21
N GLU A 168 17.71 -18.88 7.34
CA GLU A 168 19.10 -18.49 7.43
C GLU A 168 19.82 -19.46 8.36
N ILE A 169 20.88 -20.08 7.83
CA ILE A 169 21.62 -21.15 8.50
C ILE A 169 23.08 -20.79 8.51
N GLU A 170 23.65 -20.64 9.70
CA GLU A 170 25.08 -20.43 9.92
C GLU A 170 25.73 -21.77 10.25
N LEU A 171 26.81 -22.10 9.55
CA LEU A 171 27.51 -23.37 9.67
C LEU A 171 28.94 -23.17 10.19
N ALA A 172 29.47 -24.13 10.93
CA ALA A 172 30.85 -24.04 11.44
C ALA A 172 31.90 -24.21 10.32
N GLY A 173 31.52 -24.88 9.23
CA GLY A 173 32.38 -25.15 8.07
C GLY A 173 31.72 -24.75 6.75
N GLU A 174 32.37 -25.12 5.64
CA GLU A 174 31.87 -24.79 4.31
C GLU A 174 30.49 -25.43 4.04
N PRO A 175 29.50 -24.64 3.59
CA PRO A 175 28.17 -25.15 3.32
C PRO A 175 28.16 -26.10 2.12
N PRO A 176 27.39 -27.20 2.16
CA PRO A 176 27.21 -28.12 1.02
C PRO A 176 26.29 -27.49 -0.04
N THR A 177 26.74 -26.39 -0.65
CA THR A 177 25.93 -25.49 -1.50
C THR A 177 25.22 -26.18 -2.66
N GLY A 178 25.88 -27.13 -3.33
CA GLY A 178 25.29 -27.91 -4.42
C GLY A 178 24.11 -28.76 -3.95
N ALA A 179 24.28 -29.49 -2.85
CA ALA A 179 23.22 -30.33 -2.30
C ALA A 179 22.05 -29.51 -1.74
N VAL A 180 22.32 -28.33 -1.17
CA VAL A 180 21.25 -27.42 -0.70
C VAL A 180 20.42 -26.90 -1.87
N ARG A 181 21.06 -26.56 -3.00
CA ARG A 181 20.36 -26.09 -4.22
C ARG A 181 19.51 -27.18 -4.87
N GLU A 182 19.86 -28.44 -4.69
CA GLU A 182 19.12 -29.59 -5.23
C GLU A 182 18.05 -30.13 -4.26
N ALA A 183 18.03 -29.65 -3.01
CA ALA A 183 17.06 -30.10 -2.03
C ALA A 183 15.62 -29.74 -2.46
N ALA A 184 14.73 -30.73 -2.40
CA ALA A 184 13.35 -30.56 -2.81
C ALA A 184 12.65 -29.45 -2.01
N GLY A 185 12.00 -28.52 -2.71
CA GLY A 185 11.30 -27.38 -2.11
C GLY A 185 12.19 -26.21 -1.73
N VAL A 186 13.51 -26.27 -1.98
CA VAL A 186 14.44 -25.17 -1.72
C VAL A 186 14.62 -24.32 -2.99
N GLU A 187 14.40 -23.01 -2.85
CA GLU A 187 14.48 -22.00 -3.91
C GLU A 187 15.37 -20.82 -3.46
N GLN A 188 15.84 -20.02 -4.41
CA GLN A 188 16.60 -18.77 -4.16
C GLN A 188 17.74 -18.91 -3.14
N VAL A 189 18.61 -19.93 -3.33
CA VAL A 189 19.74 -20.18 -2.43
C VAL A 189 20.86 -19.15 -2.65
N GLU A 190 21.12 -18.35 -1.63
CA GLU A 190 22.25 -17.43 -1.52
C GLU A 190 23.22 -17.95 -0.45
N VAL A 191 24.52 -17.82 -0.73
CA VAL A 191 25.57 -18.31 0.17
C VAL A 191 26.58 -17.19 0.35
N ASP A 192 26.78 -16.78 1.61
CA ASP A 192 27.74 -15.77 2.00
C ASP A 192 28.67 -16.35 3.08
N GLY A 193 29.88 -16.74 2.67
CA GLY A 193 30.81 -17.47 3.52
C GLY A 193 30.21 -18.78 4.03
N HIS A 194 29.96 -18.85 5.34
CA HIS A 194 29.36 -20.02 6.01
C HIS A 194 27.87 -19.85 6.30
N THR A 195 27.25 -18.79 5.79
CA THR A 195 25.82 -18.52 5.95
C THR A 195 25.08 -18.90 4.67
N VAL A 196 24.04 -19.72 4.81
CA VAL A 196 23.13 -20.12 3.74
C VAL A 196 21.79 -19.44 3.97
N ARG A 197 21.32 -18.69 2.98
CA ARG A 197 19.96 -18.14 2.94
C ARG A 197 19.18 -18.81 1.84
N ALA A 198 17.98 -19.28 2.13
CA ALA A 198 17.13 -19.93 1.14
C ALA A 198 15.65 -19.76 1.44
N ILE A 199 14.83 -19.91 0.41
CA ILE A 199 13.38 -20.03 0.51
C ILE A 199 13.02 -21.52 0.53
N VAL A 200 12.25 -21.95 1.52
CA VAL A 200 11.75 -23.33 1.64
C VAL A 200 10.24 -23.36 1.48
N ARG A 201 9.75 -24.05 0.46
CA ARG A 201 8.32 -24.31 0.25
C ARG A 201 7.96 -25.71 0.77
N GLY A 202 7.00 -25.78 1.69
CA GLY A 202 6.55 -27.05 2.25
C GLY A 202 7.41 -27.53 3.43
N SER A 203 7.89 -28.77 3.38
CA SER A 203 8.60 -29.41 4.50
C SER A 203 10.09 -29.05 4.53
N PHE A 204 10.63 -28.83 5.73
CA PHE A 204 12.07 -28.66 5.97
C PHE A 204 12.88 -29.97 5.88
N ASP A 205 12.22 -31.13 5.89
CA ASP A 205 12.89 -32.45 5.94
C ASP A 205 13.97 -32.65 4.85
N PRO A 206 13.75 -32.29 3.56
CA PRO A 206 14.79 -32.40 2.54
C PRO A 206 16.02 -31.53 2.83
N LEU A 207 15.82 -30.29 3.31
CA LEU A 207 16.90 -29.38 3.68
C LEU A 207 17.68 -29.89 4.89
N MET A 208 16.97 -30.38 5.92
CA MET A 208 17.60 -30.92 7.13
C MET A 208 18.42 -32.18 6.83
N LYS A 209 17.98 -33.02 5.90
CA LYS A 209 18.74 -34.22 5.48
C LYS A 209 20.06 -33.87 4.80
N VAL A 210 20.06 -32.82 3.97
CA VAL A 210 21.28 -32.34 3.31
C VAL A 210 22.27 -31.77 4.32
N LEU A 211 21.77 -31.09 5.35
CA LEU A 211 22.60 -30.43 6.37
C LEU A 211 22.98 -31.36 7.54
N ALA A 212 22.46 -32.59 7.59
CA ALA A 212 22.69 -33.51 8.71
C ALA A 212 24.17 -33.86 8.94
N GLY A 213 25.02 -33.72 7.93
CA GLY A 213 26.47 -33.92 8.03
C GLY A 213 27.27 -32.66 8.41
N SER A 214 26.60 -31.52 8.61
CA SER A 214 27.23 -30.23 8.92
C SER A 214 26.91 -29.78 10.34
N GLU A 215 27.85 -29.07 10.96
CA GLU A 215 27.63 -28.46 12.28
C GLU A 215 26.95 -27.10 12.11
N ILE A 216 25.70 -27.01 12.55
CA ILE A 216 24.88 -25.79 12.49
C ILE A 216 25.13 -24.96 13.76
N LEU A 217 25.66 -23.75 13.58
CA LEU A 217 25.89 -22.79 14.66
C LEU A 217 24.63 -21.99 14.98
N ASN A 218 23.86 -21.62 13.96
CA ASN A 218 22.62 -20.88 14.10
C ASN A 218 21.63 -21.29 13.01
N LEU A 219 20.35 -21.36 13.36
CA LEU A 219 19.25 -21.60 12.44
C LEU A 219 18.10 -20.69 12.82
N SER A 220 17.76 -19.77 11.93
CA SER A 220 16.55 -18.96 12.03
C SER A 220 15.63 -19.31 10.87
N SER A 221 14.34 -19.39 11.17
CA SER A 221 13.30 -19.58 10.19
C SER A 221 12.13 -18.70 10.55
N HIS A 222 11.64 -17.93 9.58
CA HIS A 222 10.40 -17.18 9.73
C HIS A 222 9.52 -17.36 8.51
N GLU A 223 8.21 -17.26 8.74
CA GLU A 223 7.28 -17.02 7.65
C GLU A 223 7.49 -15.59 7.14
N PRO A 224 7.50 -15.37 5.82
CA PRO A 224 7.64 -14.06 5.24
C PRO A 224 6.45 -13.20 5.62
N ASN A 225 6.71 -11.95 5.94
CA ASN A 225 5.65 -10.95 6.02
C ASN A 225 5.19 -10.57 4.60
N LEU A 226 4.11 -9.79 4.52
CA LEU A 226 3.56 -9.36 3.22
C LEU A 226 4.60 -8.62 2.35
N GLU A 227 5.53 -7.90 2.99
CA GLU A 227 6.59 -7.13 2.33
C GLU A 227 7.57 -8.02 1.59
N GLU A 228 7.97 -9.13 2.21
CA GLU A 228 8.83 -10.10 1.58
C GLU A 228 8.13 -10.83 0.43
N VAL A 229 6.87 -11.21 0.58
CA VAL A 229 6.07 -11.82 -0.50
C VAL A 229 5.93 -10.85 -1.69
N PHE A 230 5.69 -9.57 -1.41
CA PHE A 230 5.65 -8.52 -2.41
C PHE A 230 6.99 -8.37 -3.15
N LEU A 231 8.12 -8.39 -2.42
CA LEU A 231 9.46 -8.32 -3.01
C LEU A 231 9.76 -9.48 -3.94
N THR A 232 9.28 -10.69 -3.65
CA THR A 232 9.42 -11.84 -4.56
C THR A 232 8.77 -11.56 -5.92
N TYR A 233 7.54 -11.04 -5.94
CA TYR A 233 6.87 -10.64 -7.19
C TYR A 233 7.60 -9.51 -7.93
N TYR A 234 8.25 -8.62 -7.19
CA TYR A 234 9.05 -7.55 -7.74
C TYR A 234 10.36 -8.04 -8.39
N ARG A 235 10.95 -9.12 -7.86
CA ARG A 235 12.18 -9.75 -8.36
C ARG A 235 11.92 -10.72 -9.52
N ASP A 236 10.88 -11.54 -9.44
CA ASP A 236 10.63 -12.67 -10.37
C ASP A 236 10.00 -12.28 -11.71
N SER A 237 9.47 -11.05 -11.84
CA SER A 237 8.98 -10.62 -13.16
C SER A 237 10.18 -10.22 -14.03
N PRO A 238 10.36 -10.82 -15.23
CA PRO A 238 11.46 -10.43 -16.11
C PRO A 238 11.35 -8.94 -16.40
N SER A 239 12.46 -8.23 -16.19
CA SER A 239 12.63 -6.87 -16.69
C SER A 239 12.29 -6.92 -18.18
N ALA A 240 11.12 -6.37 -18.55
CA ALA A 240 10.84 -6.05 -19.94
C ALA A 240 11.80 -4.90 -20.27
N ALA A 241 13.02 -5.28 -20.69
CA ALA A 241 14.00 -4.37 -21.20
C ALA A 241 13.33 -3.50 -22.27
N ALA A 242 13.55 -2.20 -22.12
CA ALA A 242 13.02 -1.16 -22.97
C ALA A 242 13.28 -1.49 -24.45
N SER A 243 12.20 -1.66 -25.21
CA SER A 243 12.22 -1.39 -26.65
C SER A 243 11.83 0.09 -26.80
N ASP A 244 12.82 0.97 -26.75
CA ASP A 244 12.69 2.32 -27.31
C ASP A 244 12.40 2.19 -28.81
N PRO A 245 11.33 2.79 -29.35
CA PRO A 245 11.30 3.11 -30.76
C PRO A 245 12.07 4.43 -30.91
N GLU A 246 13.35 4.34 -31.25
CA GLU A 246 14.08 5.50 -31.75
C GLU A 246 13.37 6.04 -32.98
N THR A 247 13.05 7.31 -32.88
CA THR A 247 12.51 8.13 -33.95
C THR A 247 13.66 8.45 -34.88
N GLU A 248 13.63 7.98 -36.13
CA GLU A 248 14.45 8.60 -37.18
C GLU A 248 13.65 8.77 -38.46
N GLY A 249 13.01 9.94 -38.56
CA GLY A 249 12.64 10.51 -39.84
C GLY A 249 13.90 11.06 -40.50
N THR A 250 14.18 10.60 -41.73
CA THR A 250 15.06 11.32 -42.66
C THR A 250 14.30 11.58 -43.96
N ARG A 251 14.12 12.87 -44.22
CA ARG A 251 13.85 13.59 -45.48
C ARG A 251 14.02 12.77 -46.77
N VAL A 252 13.03 12.82 -47.67
CA VAL A 252 12.97 13.72 -48.86
C VAL A 252 11.50 14.02 -49.15
#